data_AF-A0A923V2M5-F1
#
_entry.id   AF-A0A923V2M5-F1
#
_cell.length_a   1.000
_cell.length_b   1.000
_cell.length_c   1.000
_cell.angle_alpha   90.00
_cell.angle_beta   90.00
_cell.angle_gamma   90.00
#
_symmetry.space_group_name_H-M   'P 1'
#
loop_
_entity.id
_entity.type
_entity.pdbx_description
1 polymer ?
#
loop_
_entity_poly.entity_id
_entity_poly.type
_entity_poly.pdbx_seq_one_letter_code
_entity_poly.pdbx_strand_id
1 'polypeptide(L)'
;MSGFGNAFSSSIGKKYIMGITGIFLILFLMVHCFINSMIFFNDGGLTFNEFAHFMSSNWIIRAGEIVLFLGLIMHIVQGLRLWIQNRKARPIRYAVTNGNANSKWYSRSMGLLGTLLLIFLIVHLSNFWIVSRFSGIENYDGVKGLDVNGHENLYFIMHAVFQNPLIVILYVLAMVSLCYHLLHGFASAFQTLGWNHAKY
;
A
#
# COMPACT_ATOMS: atom_id res chain seq x y z
N MET A 1 24.03 -11.94 26.78
CA MET A 1 23.84 -10.59 26.23
C MET A 1 23.37 -10.72 24.79
N SER A 2 22.09 -10.46 24.51
CA SER A 2 21.56 -10.51 23.14
C SER A 2 22.02 -9.28 22.38
N GLY A 3 22.95 -9.44 21.43
CA GLY A 3 23.49 -8.33 20.63
C GLY A 3 22.44 -7.63 19.77
N PHE A 4 22.76 -6.44 19.26
CA PHE A 4 21.91 -5.60 18.41
C PHE A 4 21.25 -6.35 17.23
N GLY A 5 21.89 -7.37 16.67
CA GLY A 5 21.30 -8.22 15.63
C GLY A 5 20.09 -9.04 16.09
N ASN A 6 20.00 -9.39 17.38
CA ASN A 6 18.86 -10.11 17.96
C ASN A 6 17.68 -9.20 18.29
N ALA A 7 17.86 -7.88 18.32
CA ALA A 7 16.76 -6.94 18.56
C ALA A 7 15.73 -7.00 17.44
N PHE A 8 16.17 -7.07 16.18
CA PHE A 8 15.31 -7.12 14.98
C PHE A 8 14.69 -8.50 14.71
N SER A 9 15.28 -9.58 15.22
CA SER A 9 14.74 -10.95 15.08
C SER A 9 13.80 -11.35 16.24
N SER A 10 13.85 -10.61 17.35
CA SER A 10 13.00 -10.82 18.52
C SER A 10 11.50 -10.63 18.23
N SER A 11 10.66 -11.22 19.08
CA SER A 11 9.20 -11.03 19.01
C SER A 11 8.80 -9.55 19.15
N ILE A 12 9.54 -8.78 19.95
CA ILE A 12 9.28 -7.35 20.15
C ILE A 12 9.68 -6.54 18.92
N GLY A 13 10.88 -6.77 18.37
CA GLY A 13 11.39 -6.04 17.21
C GLY A 13 10.51 -6.23 15.98
N LYS A 14 10.05 -7.46 15.74
CA LYS A 14 9.10 -7.77 14.66
C LYS A 14 7.81 -6.96 14.74
N LYS A 15 7.28 -6.75 15.95
CA LYS A 15 6.07 -5.94 16.16
C LYS A 15 6.34 -4.47 15.87
N TYR A 16 7.45 -3.91 16.37
CA TYR A 16 7.85 -2.53 16.10
C TYR A 16 8.03 -2.28 14.60
N ILE A 17 8.75 -3.15 13.89
CA ILE A 17 8.94 -3.05 12.44
C ILE A 17 7.58 -3.05 11.72
N MET A 18 6.68 -3.97 12.10
CA MET A 18 5.35 -4.06 11.50
C MET A 18 4.53 -2.78 11.73
N GLY A 19 4.55 -2.23 12.95
CA GLY A 19 3.84 -0.99 13.30
C GLY A 19 4.40 0.24 12.60
N ILE A 20 5.72 0.43 12.62
CA ILE A 20 6.40 1.59 12.01
C ILE A 20 6.21 1.58 10.50
N THR A 21 6.46 0.46 9.84
CA THR A 21 6.24 0.34 8.38
C THR A 21 4.77 0.54 8.03
N GLY A 22 3.83 0.05 8.85
CA GLY A 22 2.40 0.25 8.65
C GLY A 22 2.00 1.73 8.69
N ILE A 23 2.44 2.49 9.71
CA ILE A 23 2.15 3.93 9.82
C ILE A 23 2.78 4.70 8.66
N PHE A 24 4.02 4.38 8.32
CA PHE A 24 4.70 5.00 7.17
C PHE A 24 3.93 4.79 5.86
N LEU A 25 3.44 3.57 5.60
CA LEU A 25 2.61 3.29 4.42
C LEU A 25 1.24 3.99 4.46
N ILE A 26 0.66 4.18 5.64
CA ILE A 26 -0.58 4.98 5.81
C ILE A 26 -0.32 6.45 5.41
N LEU A 27 0.79 7.03 5.86
CA LEU A 27 1.17 8.40 5.49
C LEU A 27 1.37 8.54 3.97
N PHE A 28 2.05 7.55 3.36
CA PHE A 28 2.15 7.49 1.91
C PHE A 28 0.77 7.43 1.23
N LEU A 29 -0.13 6.57 1.70
CA LEU A 29 -1.47 6.44 1.13
C LEU A 29 -2.28 7.74 1.23
N MET A 30 -2.12 8.52 2.31
CA MET A 30 -2.77 9.83 2.41
C MET A 30 -2.32 10.77 1.29
N VAL A 31 -1.00 10.90 1.07
CA VAL A 31 -0.45 11.73 -0.02
C VAL A 31 -0.84 11.17 -1.39
N HIS A 32 -0.75 9.85 -1.57
CA HIS A 32 -1.11 9.17 -2.81
C HIS A 32 -2.57 9.42 -3.18
N CYS A 33 -3.51 9.20 -2.27
CA CYS A 33 -4.93 9.44 -2.51
C CYS A 33 -5.22 10.94 -2.71
N PHE A 34 -4.54 11.82 -1.98
CA PHE A 34 -4.68 13.27 -2.16
C PHE A 34 -4.31 13.71 -3.59
N ILE A 35 -3.15 13.30 -4.09
CA ILE A 35 -2.73 13.66 -5.46
C ILE A 35 -3.62 12.96 -6.50
N ASN A 36 -4.03 11.71 -6.28
CA ASN A 36 -4.99 11.05 -7.17
C ASN A 36 -6.35 11.76 -7.19
N SER A 37 -6.76 12.42 -6.10
CA SER A 37 -8.01 13.19 -6.09
C SER A 37 -7.97 14.44 -6.98
N MET A 38 -6.78 14.86 -7.45
CA MET A 38 -6.65 15.98 -8.39
C MET A 38 -7.35 15.73 -9.73
N ILE A 39 -7.68 14.46 -10.06
CA ILE A 39 -8.50 14.14 -11.23
C ILE A 39 -9.90 14.76 -11.16
N PHE A 40 -10.41 15.06 -9.96
CA PHE A 40 -11.75 15.62 -9.77
C PHE A 40 -11.84 17.12 -10.08
N PHE A 41 -10.74 17.78 -10.43
CA PHE A 41 -10.77 19.15 -10.94
C PHE A 41 -11.39 19.24 -12.34
N ASN A 42 -11.57 18.11 -13.05
CA ASN A 42 -12.23 18.01 -14.36
C ASN A 42 -11.64 18.94 -15.44
N ASP A 43 -10.34 19.22 -15.35
CA ASP A 43 -9.59 20.09 -16.25
C ASP A 43 -8.89 19.31 -17.38
N GLY A 44 -9.37 18.10 -17.67
CA GLY A 44 -8.72 17.19 -18.62
C GLY A 44 -7.44 16.54 -18.08
N GLY A 45 -7.17 16.62 -16.77
CA GLY A 45 -6.02 15.99 -16.12
C GLY A 45 -4.80 16.90 -15.98
N LEU A 46 -4.93 18.19 -16.29
CA LEU A 46 -3.81 19.15 -16.23
C LEU A 46 -3.26 19.28 -14.82
N THR A 47 -4.12 19.52 -13.83
CA THR A 47 -3.73 19.61 -12.42
C THR A 47 -3.10 18.30 -11.96
N PHE A 48 -3.68 17.16 -12.31
CA PHE A 48 -3.11 15.85 -11.96
C PHE A 48 -1.72 15.66 -12.55
N ASN A 49 -1.52 15.96 -13.83
CA ASN A 49 -0.23 15.81 -14.51
C ASN A 49 0.83 16.78 -13.95
N GLU A 50 0.46 18.00 -13.59
CA GLU A 50 1.36 18.95 -12.94
C GLU A 50 1.88 18.44 -11.59
N PHE A 51 0.97 17.96 -10.73
CA PHE A 51 1.38 17.34 -9.47
C PHE A 51 2.16 16.04 -9.70
N ALA A 52 1.78 15.22 -10.67
CA ALA A 52 2.51 13.99 -10.99
C ALA A 52 3.93 14.28 -11.48
N HIS A 53 4.10 15.33 -12.30
CA HIS A 53 5.39 15.83 -12.74
C HIS A 53 6.23 16.37 -11.58
N PHE A 54 5.63 17.14 -10.66
CA PHE A 54 6.32 17.57 -9.42
C PHE A 54 6.82 16.37 -8.60
N MET A 55 5.99 15.34 -8.43
CA MET A 55 6.35 14.13 -7.70
C MET A 55 7.44 13.31 -8.40
N SER A 56 7.47 13.30 -9.73
CA SER A 56 8.46 12.55 -10.52
C SER A 56 9.78 13.29 -10.74
N SER A 57 9.82 14.61 -10.59
CA SER A 57 11.02 15.42 -10.82
C SER A 57 11.73 15.84 -9.54
N ASN A 58 11.01 15.96 -8.42
CA ASN A 58 11.58 16.43 -7.16
C ASN A 58 12.49 15.37 -6.51
N TRP A 59 13.78 15.68 -6.36
CA TRP A 59 14.80 14.75 -5.86
C TRP A 59 14.54 14.22 -4.43
N ILE A 60 13.91 15.02 -3.55
CA ILE A 60 13.56 14.58 -2.19
C ILE A 60 12.49 13.50 -2.26
N ILE A 61 11.49 13.70 -3.13
CA ILE A 61 10.44 12.72 -3.36
C ILE A 61 10.99 11.47 -4.05
N ARG A 62 11.97 11.61 -4.96
CA ARG A 62 12.70 10.46 -5.54
C ARG A 62 13.40 9.63 -4.46
N ALA A 63 14.11 10.27 -3.54
CA ALA A 63 14.75 9.58 -2.42
C ALA A 63 13.69 8.91 -1.52
N GLY A 64 12.57 9.59 -1.27
CA GLY A 64 11.42 9.07 -0.54
C GLY A 64 10.80 7.83 -1.20
N GLU A 65 10.74 7.76 -2.54
CA GLU A 65 10.26 6.59 -3.29
C GLU A 65 11.13 5.35 -3.00
N ILE A 66 12.45 5.49 -2.94
CA ILE A 66 13.35 4.37 -2.61
C ILE A 66 13.07 3.87 -1.18
N VAL A 67 12.96 4.79 -0.22
CA VAL A 67 12.61 4.46 1.18
C VAL A 67 11.22 3.82 1.25
N LEU A 68 10.27 4.29 0.44
CA LEU A 68 8.93 3.73 0.34
C LEU A 68 8.96 2.26 -0.06
N PHE A 69 9.68 1.92 -1.14
CA PHE A 69 9.79 0.53 -1.59
C PHE A 69 10.47 -0.36 -0.55
N LEU A 70 11.52 0.12 0.10
CA LEU A 70 12.16 -0.62 1.19
C LEU A 70 11.18 -0.89 2.34
N GLY A 71 10.44 0.15 2.77
CA GLY A 71 9.41 0.05 3.79
C GLY A 71 8.30 -0.93 3.42
N LEU A 72 7.82 -0.87 2.18
CA LEU A 72 6.78 -1.74 1.63
C LEU A 72 7.23 -3.22 1.59
N ILE A 73 8.43 -3.49 1.10
CA ILE A 73 9.00 -4.85 1.06
C ILE A 73 9.16 -5.39 2.48
N MET A 74 9.71 -4.58 3.41
CA MET A 74 9.82 -4.97 4.81
C MET A 74 8.46 -5.29 5.43
N HIS A 75 7.44 -4.47 5.15
CA HIS A 75 6.07 -4.67 5.62
C HIS A 75 5.48 -6.00 5.14
N ILE A 76 5.60 -6.27 3.82
CA ILE A 76 5.09 -7.51 3.21
C ILE A 76 5.81 -8.73 3.77
N VAL A 77 7.15 -8.73 3.79
CA VAL A 77 7.95 -9.86 4.26
C VAL A 77 7.66 -10.15 5.74
N GLN A 78 7.61 -9.11 6.58
CA GLN A 78 7.33 -9.27 8.01
C GLN A 78 5.89 -9.73 8.26
N GLY A 79 4.92 -9.19 7.52
CA GLY A 79 3.52 -9.61 7.58
C GLY A 79 3.34 -11.09 7.20
N LEU A 80 3.97 -11.53 6.10
CA LEU A 80 3.96 -12.94 5.68
C LEU A 80 4.62 -13.84 6.72
N ARG A 81 5.77 -13.45 7.27
CA ARG A 81 6.45 -14.21 8.34
C ARG A 81 5.55 -14.39 9.56
N LEU A 82 4.87 -13.33 10.00
CA LEU A 82 3.93 -13.39 11.13
C LEU A 82 2.74 -14.27 10.81
N TRP A 83 2.18 -14.16 9.60
CA TRP A 83 1.07 -15.00 9.17
C TRP A 83 1.44 -16.49 9.16
N ILE A 84 2.60 -16.86 8.61
CA ILE A 84 3.11 -18.24 8.60
C ILE A 84 3.35 -18.74 10.04
N GLN A 85 3.97 -17.94 10.90
CA GLN A 85 4.22 -18.30 12.31
C GLN A 85 2.90 -18.54 13.05
N ASN A 86 1.93 -17.63 12.90
CA ASN A 86 0.61 -17.78 13.51
C ASN A 86 -0.15 -19.00 12.99
N ARG A 87 0.04 -19.35 11.71
CA ARG A 87 -0.56 -20.54 11.10
C ARG A 87 0.08 -21.83 11.60
N LYS A 88 1.41 -21.88 11.70
CA LYS A 88 2.15 -23.04 12.23
C LYS A 88 1.89 -23.28 13.71
N ALA A 89 1.75 -22.21 14.50
CA ALA A 89 1.42 -22.29 15.92
C ALA A 89 -0.03 -22.79 16.18
N ARG A 90 -0.85 -22.98 15.14
CA ARG A 90 -2.26 -23.37 15.24
C ARG A 90 -2.58 -24.55 14.30
N PRO A 91 -2.14 -25.78 14.65
CA PRO A 91 -2.38 -26.97 13.83
C PRO A 91 -3.86 -27.41 13.83
N ILE A 92 -4.59 -27.19 14.91
CA ILE A 92 -6.03 -27.50 15.02
C ILE A 92 -6.82 -26.18 15.05
N ARG A 93 -7.83 -26.05 14.18
CA ARG A 93 -8.72 -24.88 14.15
C ARG A 93 -9.67 -24.91 15.35
N TYR A 94 -10.02 -23.74 15.91
CA TYR A 94 -10.98 -23.67 17.01
C TYR A 94 -12.33 -24.29 16.61
N ALA A 95 -12.85 -25.16 17.48
CA ALA A 95 -14.17 -25.78 17.30
C ALA A 95 -15.32 -24.76 17.40
N VAL A 96 -15.12 -23.66 18.15
CA VAL A 96 -16.09 -22.58 18.30
C VAL A 96 -15.38 -21.23 18.20
N THR A 97 -15.85 -20.36 17.31
CA THR A 97 -15.41 -18.97 17.24
C THR A 97 -16.43 -18.08 17.95
N ASN A 98 -16.12 -17.63 19.16
CA ASN A 98 -16.99 -16.70 19.87
C ASN A 98 -16.91 -15.31 19.22
N GLY A 99 -17.97 -14.90 18.52
CA GLY A 99 -18.01 -13.70 17.67
C GLY A 99 -17.75 -12.38 18.42
N ASN A 100 -18.05 -12.34 19.73
CA ASN A 100 -17.88 -11.16 20.58
C ASN A 100 -16.56 -11.13 21.36
N ALA A 101 -15.81 -12.23 21.48
CA ALA A 101 -14.75 -12.34 22.48
C ALA A 101 -13.31 -12.56 21.92
N ASN A 102 -13.11 -12.79 20.62
CA ASN A 102 -11.81 -13.31 20.13
C ASN A 102 -11.28 -12.66 18.83
N SER A 103 -11.28 -11.32 18.73
CA SER A 103 -10.89 -10.49 17.55
C SER A 103 -11.97 -10.35 16.48
N LYS A 104 -11.94 -9.26 15.69
CA LYS A 104 -12.88 -9.01 14.59
C LYS A 104 -12.58 -9.91 13.38
N TRP A 105 -13.57 -10.16 12.51
CA TRP A 105 -13.41 -11.03 11.33
C TRP A 105 -12.22 -10.66 10.45
N TYR A 106 -12.09 -9.38 10.10
CA TYR A 106 -11.01 -8.91 9.22
C TYR A 106 -9.62 -9.14 9.83
N SER A 107 -9.48 -9.11 11.15
CA SER A 107 -8.23 -9.43 11.85
C SER A 107 -7.83 -10.89 11.65
N ARG A 108 -8.80 -11.80 11.48
CA ARG A 108 -8.56 -13.23 11.20
C ARG A 108 -8.27 -13.47 9.71
N SER A 109 -8.77 -12.60 8.85
CA SER A 109 -8.65 -12.68 7.39
C SER A 109 -7.47 -11.88 6.82
N MET A 110 -6.58 -11.32 7.65
CA MET A 110 -5.47 -10.47 7.20
C MET A 110 -4.56 -11.11 6.16
N GLY A 111 -4.36 -12.43 6.19
CA GLY A 111 -3.61 -13.13 5.14
C GLY A 111 -4.29 -13.03 3.77
N LEU A 112 -5.61 -13.28 3.71
CA LEU A 112 -6.39 -13.17 2.48
C LEU A 112 -6.43 -11.73 1.97
N LEU A 113 -6.70 -10.77 2.86
CA LEU A 113 -6.74 -9.35 2.52
C LEU A 113 -5.38 -8.87 1.97
N GLY A 114 -4.29 -9.29 2.63
CA GLY A 114 -2.93 -9.01 2.18
C GLY A 114 -2.60 -9.64 0.83
N THR A 115 -3.04 -10.87 0.54
CA THR A 115 -2.84 -11.51 -0.76
C THR A 115 -3.57 -10.77 -1.88
N LEU A 116 -4.83 -10.39 -1.66
CA LEU A 116 -5.59 -9.61 -2.64
C LEU A 116 -4.93 -8.26 -2.92
N LEU A 117 -4.41 -7.59 -1.87
CA LEU A 117 -3.64 -6.35 -2.04
C LEU A 117 -2.31 -6.55 -2.77
N LEU A 118 -1.64 -7.68 -2.58
CA LEU A 118 -0.39 -7.97 -3.28
C LEU A 118 -0.63 -8.13 -4.78
N ILE A 119 -1.70 -8.83 -5.18
CA ILE A 119 -2.09 -8.98 -6.59
C ILE A 119 -2.40 -7.60 -7.19
N PHE A 120 -3.21 -6.80 -6.50
CA PHE A 120 -3.50 -5.43 -6.88
C PHE A 120 -2.22 -4.60 -7.04
N LEU A 121 -1.30 -4.67 -6.08
CA LEU A 121 -0.07 -3.89 -6.09
C LEU A 121 0.81 -4.23 -7.30
N ILE A 122 0.92 -5.51 -7.66
CA ILE A 122 1.68 -5.92 -8.87
C ILE A 122 1.07 -5.29 -10.11
N VAL A 123 -0.26 -5.38 -10.28
CA VAL A 123 -0.96 -4.80 -11.43
C VAL A 123 -0.84 -3.27 -11.42
N HIS A 124 -1.03 -2.64 -10.27
CA HIS A 124 -0.94 -1.19 -10.09
C HIS A 124 0.45 -0.65 -10.42
N LEU A 125 1.50 -1.28 -9.91
CA LEU A 125 2.88 -0.89 -10.20
C LEU A 125 3.22 -1.12 -11.68
N SER A 126 2.73 -2.21 -12.29
CA SER A 126 2.95 -2.47 -13.71
C SER A 126 2.28 -1.41 -14.59
N ASN A 127 1.04 -1.05 -14.28
CA ASN A 127 0.27 -0.12 -15.11
C ASN A 127 0.76 1.32 -15.02
N PHE A 128 1.22 1.75 -13.84
CA PHE A 128 1.52 3.16 -13.60
C PHE A 128 2.98 3.41 -13.27
N TRP A 129 3.53 2.73 -12.28
CA TRP A 129 4.88 3.02 -11.81
C TRP A 129 5.94 2.64 -12.84
N ILE A 130 5.90 1.42 -13.40
CA ILE A 130 6.85 0.99 -14.43
C ILE A 130 6.76 1.88 -15.66
N VAL A 131 5.53 2.19 -16.08
CA VAL A 131 5.31 3.06 -17.25
C VAL A 131 5.91 4.45 -17.02
N SER A 132 5.68 5.05 -15.84
CA SER A 132 6.21 6.38 -15.47
C SER A 132 7.72 6.45 -15.21
N ARG A 133 8.44 5.31 -15.20
CA ARG A 133 9.86 5.26 -14.80
C ARG A 133 10.78 4.66 -15.86
N PHE A 134 10.30 3.65 -16.55
CA PHE A 134 11.14 2.84 -17.43
C PHE A 134 10.60 2.76 -18.84
N SER A 135 9.27 2.66 -19.01
CA SER A 135 8.70 2.51 -20.34
C SER A 135 8.56 3.84 -21.06
N GLY A 136 8.29 4.94 -20.35
CA GLY A 136 7.97 6.23 -20.95
C GLY A 136 6.57 6.20 -21.59
N ILE A 137 5.88 7.34 -21.56
CA ILE A 137 4.49 7.42 -22.02
C ILE A 137 4.40 7.36 -23.56
N GLU A 138 5.43 7.81 -24.27
CA GLU A 138 5.49 7.73 -25.74
C GLU A 138 5.44 6.29 -26.27
N ASN A 139 5.88 5.31 -25.46
CA ASN A 139 5.83 3.89 -25.79
C ASN A 139 4.50 3.22 -25.38
N TYR A 140 3.55 3.97 -24.82
CA TYR A 140 2.24 3.46 -24.44
C TYR A 140 1.24 3.65 -25.60
N ASP A 141 1.09 2.60 -26.41
CA ASP A 141 0.07 2.49 -27.48
C ASP A 141 0.09 3.64 -28.52
N GLY A 142 1.26 4.23 -28.79
CA GLY A 142 1.46 5.20 -29.87
C GLY A 142 0.82 6.58 -29.65
N VAL A 143 0.46 6.92 -28.41
CA VAL A 143 -0.21 8.18 -28.07
C VAL A 143 0.80 9.27 -27.68
N LYS A 144 0.47 10.54 -27.99
CA LYS A 144 1.26 11.70 -27.52
C LYS A 144 1.37 11.65 -26.00
N GLY A 145 2.57 11.33 -25.51
CA GLY A 145 2.83 11.11 -24.09
C GLY A 145 2.93 12.37 -23.25
N LEU A 146 2.75 13.55 -23.86
CA LEU A 146 2.86 14.85 -23.22
C LEU A 146 1.52 15.59 -23.18
N ASP A 147 1.27 16.31 -22.10
CA ASP A 147 0.16 17.26 -21.98
C ASP A 147 0.48 18.61 -22.67
N VAL A 148 -0.44 19.57 -22.57
CA VAL A 148 -0.29 20.89 -23.19
C VAL A 148 0.88 21.70 -22.62
N ASN A 149 1.37 21.35 -21.43
CA ASN A 149 2.49 21.98 -20.74
C ASN A 149 3.82 21.25 -20.98
N GLY A 150 3.81 20.17 -21.78
CA GLY A 150 4.99 19.35 -22.04
C GLY A 150 5.33 18.38 -20.90
N HIS A 151 4.43 18.14 -19.95
CA HIS A 151 4.60 17.13 -18.91
C HIS A 151 4.08 15.77 -19.36
N GLU A 152 4.64 14.71 -18.80
CA GLU A 152 4.13 13.35 -18.96
C GLU A 152 2.63 13.24 -18.60
N ASN A 153 1.81 12.79 -19.57
CA ASN A 153 0.36 12.70 -19.42
C ASN A 153 -0.09 11.39 -18.75
N LEU A 154 0.15 11.28 -17.44
CA LEU A 154 -0.24 10.13 -16.63
C LEU A 154 -1.77 9.99 -16.47
N TYR A 155 -2.51 11.10 -16.56
CA TYR A 155 -3.97 11.07 -16.59
C TYR A 155 -4.50 10.25 -17.79
N PHE A 156 -3.89 10.41 -18.96
CA PHE A 156 -4.26 9.63 -20.14
C PHE A 156 -4.07 8.11 -19.91
N ILE A 157 -2.93 7.70 -19.36
CA ILE A 157 -2.67 6.29 -19.04
C ILE A 157 -3.72 5.77 -18.05
N MET A 158 -4.00 6.53 -16.99
CA MET A 158 -5.04 6.18 -16.02
C MET A 158 -6.39 5.96 -16.73
N HIS A 159 -6.81 6.90 -17.56
CA HIS A 159 -8.07 6.82 -18.29
C HIS A 159 -8.12 5.59 -19.21
N ALA A 160 -7.02 5.30 -19.93
CA ALA A 160 -6.90 4.15 -20.82
C ALA A 160 -6.96 2.81 -20.05
N VAL A 161 -6.20 2.68 -18.96
CA VAL A 161 -6.15 1.49 -18.11
C VAL A 161 -7.53 1.15 -17.54
N PHE A 162 -8.29 2.17 -17.13
CA PHE A 162 -9.63 1.98 -16.56
C PHE A 162 -10.75 1.79 -17.60
N GLN A 163 -10.46 1.85 -18.90
CA GLN A 163 -11.42 1.39 -19.91
C GLN A 163 -11.63 -0.14 -19.85
N ASN A 164 -10.71 -0.89 -19.23
CA ASN A 164 -10.84 -2.33 -19.07
C ASN A 164 -11.69 -2.67 -17.82
N PRO A 165 -12.90 -3.25 -17.97
CA PRO A 165 -13.77 -3.54 -16.84
C PRO A 165 -13.17 -4.52 -15.83
N LEU A 166 -12.31 -5.45 -16.27
CA LEU A 166 -11.66 -6.40 -15.37
C LEU A 166 -10.67 -5.70 -14.43
N ILE A 167 -9.95 -4.70 -14.93
CA ILE A 167 -9.05 -3.88 -14.12
C ILE A 167 -9.87 -3.08 -13.10
N VAL A 168 -10.99 -2.51 -13.50
CA VAL A 168 -11.89 -1.77 -12.59
C VAL A 168 -12.39 -2.69 -11.47
N ILE A 169 -12.88 -3.89 -11.80
CA ILE A 169 -13.34 -4.88 -10.80
C ILE A 169 -12.22 -5.23 -9.82
N LEU A 170 -11.01 -5.50 -10.33
CA LEU A 170 -9.85 -5.80 -9.49
C LEU A 170 -9.56 -4.64 -8.52
N TYR A 171 -9.58 -3.39 -8.99
CA TYR A 171 -9.32 -2.21 -8.17
C TYR A 171 -10.40 -2.02 -7.10
N VAL A 172 -11.68 -2.22 -7.44
CA VAL A 172 -12.78 -2.14 -6.46
C VAL A 172 -12.61 -3.18 -5.35
N LEU A 173 -12.33 -4.44 -5.70
CA LEU A 173 -12.07 -5.49 -4.71
C LEU A 173 -10.84 -5.17 -3.86
N ALA A 174 -9.79 -4.61 -4.47
CA ALA A 174 -8.60 -4.18 -3.77
C ALA A 174 -8.87 -3.06 -2.77
N MET A 175 -9.71 -2.07 -3.11
CA MET A 175 -10.08 -0.98 -2.20
C MET A 175 -10.88 -1.50 -0.99
N VAL A 176 -11.79 -2.45 -1.20
CA VAL A 176 -12.48 -3.13 -0.08
C VAL A 176 -11.46 -3.85 0.81
N SER A 177 -10.51 -4.56 0.20
CA SER A 177 -9.44 -5.23 0.93
C SER A 177 -8.59 -4.25 1.74
N LEU A 178 -8.20 -3.14 1.10
CA LEU A 178 -7.37 -2.08 1.69
C LEU A 178 -8.07 -1.46 2.88
N CYS A 179 -9.36 -1.16 2.76
CA CYS A 179 -10.17 -0.62 3.85
C CYS A 179 -10.09 -1.51 5.09
N TYR A 180 -10.37 -2.82 4.95
CA TYR A 180 -10.27 -3.75 6.09
C TYR A 180 -8.84 -3.95 6.59
N HIS A 181 -7.85 -3.93 5.69
CA HIS A 181 -6.44 -3.99 6.06
C HIS A 181 -6.03 -2.79 6.92
N LEU A 182 -6.47 -1.58 6.56
CA LEU A 182 -6.23 -0.34 7.30
C LEU A 182 -7.00 -0.30 8.63
N LEU A 183 -8.27 -0.72 8.67
CA LEU A 183 -9.06 -0.82 9.91
C LEU A 183 -8.40 -1.73 10.96
N HIS A 184 -7.65 -2.74 10.52
CA HIS A 184 -6.83 -3.56 11.40
C HIS A 184 -5.48 -2.91 11.70
N GLY A 185 -4.75 -2.53 10.66
CA GLY A 185 -3.37 -2.08 10.72
C GLY A 185 -3.21 -0.81 11.53
N PHE A 186 -4.11 0.16 11.36
CA PHE A 186 -4.10 1.42 12.09
C PHE A 186 -4.23 1.18 13.60
N ALA A 187 -5.28 0.51 14.06
CA ALA A 187 -5.48 0.23 15.48
C ALA A 187 -4.33 -0.63 16.07
N SER A 188 -3.84 -1.60 15.29
CA SER A 188 -2.79 -2.52 15.73
C SER A 188 -1.42 -1.85 15.84
N ALA A 189 -1.13 -0.86 14.98
CA ALA A 189 0.11 -0.08 15.05
C ALA A 189 0.15 0.79 16.31
N PHE A 190 -0.92 1.51 16.62
CA PHE A 190 -1.02 2.34 17.82
C PHE A 190 -0.96 1.52 19.11
N GLN A 191 -1.62 0.35 19.11
CA GLN A 191 -1.50 -0.60 20.24
C GLN A 191 -0.07 -1.09 20.44
N THR A 192 0.64 -1.38 19.35
CA THR A 192 2.02 -1.88 19.38
C THR A 192 3.01 -0.83 19.86
N LEU A 193 2.79 0.44 19.48
CA LEU A 193 3.63 1.57 19.90
C LEU A 193 3.28 2.07 21.32
N GLY A 194 2.24 1.52 21.95
CA GLY A 194 1.84 1.88 23.31
C GLY A 194 1.05 3.20 23.39
N TRP A 195 0.58 3.73 22.26
CA TRP A 195 -0.22 4.97 22.19
C TRP A 195 -1.71 4.76 22.44
N ASN A 196 -2.11 3.53 22.80
CA ASN A 196 -3.50 3.18 23.14
C ASN A 196 -3.55 2.64 24.57
N HIS A 197 -3.68 3.51 25.57
CA HIS A 197 -3.84 3.15 26.98
C HIS A 197 -4.87 4.04 27.68
N ALA A 198 -5.78 3.47 28.47
CA ALA A 198 -6.87 4.21 29.13
C ALA A 198 -6.44 5.02 30.40
N LYS A 199 -5.14 5.23 30.62
CA LYS A 199 -4.60 5.82 31.86
C LYS A 199 -3.51 6.88 31.63
N TYR A 200 -3.14 7.12 30.37
CA TYR A 200 -2.36 8.26 29.90
C TYR A 200 -2.90 8.63 28.51
#